data_AF-A0A3G8LGX7-F1
#
_entry.id   AF-A0A3G8LGX7-F1
#
_cell.length_a   1.000
_cell.length_b   1.000
_cell.length_c   1.000
_cell.angle_alpha   90.00
_cell.angle_beta   90.00
_cell.angle_gamma   90.00
#
_symmetry.space_group_name_H-M   'P 1'
#
loop_
_entity.id
_entity.type
_entity.pdbx_description
1 polymer ?
#
loop_
_entity_poly.entity_id
_entity_poly.type
_entity_poly.pdbx_seq_one_letter_code
_entity_poly.pdbx_strand_id
1 'polypeptide(L)'
;MVKEENKILLFSYGTIQDELFYKNLFNENTKKFKASLNGYAKCVDDTLYFLLKKDKASQVKGTVFEITKEELFLVDRWELFPEYQRFFVNVLNEETNEIVENVYVYTKLEVGRVFLAPEDMPFSKNPSATEENLKAFIEIEKATSHFPISDFLFLYKITKEEHDSMQNITHPYFSMIIEDHKSKQIIHEPCAMFSLAEKNEYYAVVCQFGRKNNLNSLFYYRTFHNLIKDFNPSINFKSHYDNFDIPFIKTKKPDYCLQMTQKPELKEDLVGWAEDRAFQYAVRDFNIDPFKRYNILLQGFFEGKPKNDK
;
A
#
# COMPACT_ATOMS: atom_id res chain seq x y z
N MET A 1 -20.32 22.51 -16.03
CA MET A 1 -18.97 22.79 -15.51
C MET A 1 -18.27 21.46 -15.34
N VAL A 2 -17.34 21.16 -16.25
CA VAL A 2 -16.47 19.98 -16.12
C VAL A 2 -15.54 20.31 -14.95
N LYS A 3 -15.67 19.60 -13.82
CA LYS A 3 -14.63 19.66 -12.78
C LYS A 3 -13.34 19.24 -13.47
N GLU A 4 -12.33 20.10 -13.50
CA GLU A 4 -10.97 19.64 -13.75
C GLU A 4 -10.72 18.51 -12.75
N GLU A 5 -10.69 17.28 -13.23
CA GLU A 5 -10.14 16.18 -12.45
C GLU A 5 -8.71 16.58 -12.13
N ASN A 6 -8.39 16.71 -10.84
CA ASN A 6 -7.04 17.00 -10.39
C ASN A 6 -6.10 15.94 -10.97
N LYS A 7 -5.39 16.31 -12.04
CA LYS A 7 -4.45 15.44 -12.73
C LYS A 7 -3.28 15.17 -11.81
N ILE A 8 -2.89 13.91 -11.73
CA ILE A 8 -1.77 13.45 -10.92
C ILE A 8 -0.62 13.15 -11.86
N LEU A 9 0.57 13.67 -11.56
CA LEU A 9 1.77 13.39 -12.34
C LEU A 9 2.54 12.24 -11.71
N LEU A 10 2.88 11.23 -12.50
CA LEU A 10 3.66 10.07 -12.09
C LEU A 10 4.88 9.92 -12.99
N PHE A 11 6.08 10.05 -12.41
CA PHE A 11 7.34 9.73 -13.05
C PHE A 11 7.71 8.26 -12.83
N SER A 12 7.93 7.53 -13.93
CA SER A 12 8.48 6.18 -13.88
C SER A 12 9.86 6.13 -14.53
N TYR A 13 10.78 5.45 -13.85
CA TYR A 13 12.12 5.08 -14.32
C TYR A 13 12.30 3.56 -14.44
N GLY A 14 11.22 2.80 -14.24
CA GLY A 14 11.19 1.34 -14.25
C GLY A 14 10.17 0.79 -15.25
N THR A 15 9.59 -0.36 -14.91
CA THR A 15 8.78 -1.20 -15.81
C THR A 15 7.52 -0.53 -16.35
N ILE A 16 6.88 0.38 -15.61
CA ILE A 16 5.68 1.11 -16.07
C ILE A 16 5.93 1.89 -17.37
N GLN A 17 7.19 2.23 -17.70
CA GLN A 17 7.52 2.89 -18.96
C GLN A 17 7.33 2.00 -20.20
N ASP A 18 7.32 0.68 -20.02
CA ASP A 18 7.08 -0.27 -21.10
C ASP A 18 5.63 -0.15 -21.61
N GLU A 19 5.47 -0.20 -22.92
CA GLU A 19 4.18 -0.10 -23.61
C GLU A 19 3.18 -1.16 -23.20
N LEU A 20 3.64 -2.38 -22.93
CA LEU A 20 2.78 -3.42 -22.39
C LEU A 20 2.18 -2.99 -21.05
N PHE A 21 2.93 -2.30 -20.20
CA PHE A 21 2.48 -1.92 -18.86
C PHE A 21 1.58 -0.70 -18.87
N TYR A 22 2.04 0.44 -19.40
CA TYR A 22 1.24 1.66 -19.31
C TYR A 22 -0.08 1.56 -20.09
N LYS A 23 -0.16 0.80 -21.19
CA LYS A 23 -1.42 0.62 -21.93
C LYS A 23 -2.45 -0.21 -21.18
N ASN A 24 -2.00 -1.06 -20.26
CA ASN A 24 -2.87 -1.91 -19.44
C ASN A 24 -3.23 -1.24 -18.11
N LEU A 25 -2.33 -0.42 -17.56
CA LEU A 25 -2.55 0.28 -16.29
C LEU A 25 -3.29 1.61 -16.45
N PHE A 26 -3.11 2.31 -17.58
CA PHE A 26 -3.66 3.65 -17.77
C PHE A 26 -4.60 3.72 -18.97
N ASN A 27 -5.43 4.75 -18.99
CA ASN A 27 -6.35 5.07 -20.07
C ASN A 27 -5.60 5.27 -21.39
N GLU A 28 -6.22 4.92 -22.52
CA GLU A 28 -5.60 5.02 -23.86
C GLU A 28 -5.13 6.45 -24.20
N ASN A 29 -5.80 7.47 -23.66
CA ASN A 29 -5.51 8.89 -23.88
C ASN A 29 -4.59 9.50 -22.82
N THR A 30 -3.97 8.68 -21.98
CA THR A 30 -3.02 9.13 -20.94
C THR A 30 -1.88 9.91 -21.59
N LYS A 31 -1.77 11.19 -21.26
CA LYS A 31 -0.67 12.03 -21.74
C LYS A 31 0.61 11.60 -21.06
N LYS A 32 1.70 11.61 -21.83
CA LYS A 32 3.03 11.28 -21.33
C LYS A 32 4.11 12.04 -22.08
N PHE A 33 5.22 12.30 -21.41
CA PHE A 33 6.37 12.97 -21.99
C PHE A 33 7.66 12.45 -21.35
N LYS A 34 8.79 12.60 -22.06
CA LYS A 34 10.11 12.22 -21.53
C LYS A 34 10.60 13.27 -20.54
N ALA A 35 11.17 12.79 -19.44
CA ALA A 35 11.68 13.66 -18.39
C ALA A 35 12.94 13.08 -17.75
N SER A 36 13.71 13.96 -17.11
CA SER A 36 14.87 13.58 -16.31
C SER A 36 14.70 14.01 -14.85
N LEU A 37 15.01 13.10 -13.93
CA LEU A 37 15.05 13.34 -12.50
C LEU A 37 16.51 13.59 -12.09
N ASN A 38 16.84 14.86 -11.87
CA ASN A 38 18.18 15.28 -11.48
C ASN A 38 18.40 15.11 -9.97
N GLY A 39 19.64 14.81 -9.57
CA GLY A 39 20.01 14.65 -8.17
C GLY A 39 19.74 13.25 -7.60
N TYR A 40 19.48 12.29 -8.48
CA TYR A 40 19.29 10.89 -8.14
C TYR A 40 20.06 9.98 -9.09
N ALA A 41 20.47 8.83 -8.57
CA ALA A 41 21.01 7.72 -9.35
C ALA A 41 20.01 6.56 -9.34
N LYS A 42 19.89 5.88 -10.49
CA LYS A 42 19.18 4.61 -10.62
C LYS A 42 20.12 3.50 -10.14
N CYS A 43 19.72 2.82 -9.08
CA CYS A 43 20.50 1.76 -8.46
C CYS A 43 19.73 0.44 -8.48
N VAL A 44 20.43 -0.65 -8.19
CA VAL A 44 19.87 -1.96 -7.82
C VAL A 44 20.46 -2.40 -6.49
N ASP A 45 19.75 -3.24 -5.76
CA ASP A 45 20.26 -3.87 -4.56
C ASP A 45 20.43 -5.39 -4.73
N ASP A 46 20.72 -6.12 -3.64
CA ASP A 46 20.95 -7.58 -3.71
C ASP A 46 19.71 -8.36 -4.19
N THR A 47 18.52 -7.76 -4.20
CA THR A 47 17.29 -8.35 -4.78
C THR A 47 17.09 -8.03 -6.27
N LEU A 48 17.99 -7.24 -6.88
CA LEU A 48 18.00 -6.86 -8.30
C LEU A 48 16.79 -6.03 -8.76
N TYR A 49 16.10 -5.35 -7.84
CA TYR A 49 15.07 -4.37 -8.18
C TYR A 49 15.64 -2.96 -8.20
N PHE A 50 15.08 -2.11 -9.06
CA PHE A 50 15.50 -0.73 -9.14
C PHE A 50 15.07 0.07 -7.89
N LEU A 51 15.95 0.97 -7.47
CA LEU A 51 15.68 1.96 -6.43
C LEU A 51 16.39 3.27 -6.77
N LEU A 52 15.93 4.36 -6.16
CA LEU A 52 16.56 5.68 -6.27
C LEU A 52 17.41 5.98 -5.05
N LYS A 53 18.65 6.40 -5.28
CA LYS A 53 19.52 6.99 -4.24
C LYS A 53 19.83 8.43 -4.60
N LYS A 54 19.89 9.31 -3.60
CA LYS A 54 20.29 10.71 -3.80
C LYS A 54 21.74 10.76 -4.29
N ASP A 55 21.95 11.42 -5.41
CA ASP A 55 23.27 11.71 -5.96
C ASP A 55 23.20 12.96 -6.84
N LYS A 56 23.82 14.04 -6.36
CA LYS A 56 23.75 15.37 -6.99
C LYS A 56 24.40 15.41 -8.38
N ALA A 57 25.30 14.49 -8.68
CA ALA A 57 26.00 14.44 -9.96
C ALA A 57 25.24 13.61 -11.00
N SER A 58 24.24 12.84 -10.58
CA SER A 58 23.51 11.91 -11.44
C SER A 58 22.15 12.43 -11.87
N GLN A 59 21.67 11.85 -12.97
CA GLN A 59 20.31 12.04 -13.48
C GLN A 59 19.70 10.68 -13.83
N VAL A 60 18.39 10.55 -13.63
CA VAL A 60 17.62 9.37 -14.03
C VAL A 60 16.65 9.78 -15.13
N LYS A 61 16.78 9.17 -16.31
CA LYS A 61 15.82 9.35 -17.40
C LYS A 61 14.58 8.49 -17.18
N GLY A 62 13.42 9.04 -17.52
CA GLY A 62 12.15 8.35 -17.37
C GLY A 62 11.04 8.95 -18.20
N THR A 63 9.81 8.59 -17.86
CA THR A 63 8.59 9.07 -18.50
C THR A 63 7.62 9.55 -17.44
N VAL A 64 7.05 10.74 -17.62
CA VAL A 64 5.96 11.26 -16.79
C VAL A 64 4.63 10.90 -17.45
N PHE A 65 3.66 10.48 -16.63
CA PHE A 65 2.29 10.18 -17.03
C PHE A 65 1.32 11.11 -16.29
N GLU A 66 0.34 11.68 -17.00
CA GLU A 66 -0.82 12.36 -16.40
C GLU A 66 -1.92 11.34 -16.11
N ILE A 67 -2.05 10.93 -14.85
CA ILE A 67 -2.98 9.88 -14.42
C ILE A 67 -4.10 10.45 -13.52
N THR A 68 -5.17 9.69 -13.42
CA THR A 68 -6.29 9.91 -12.51
C THR A 68 -5.99 9.39 -11.11
N LYS A 69 -6.83 9.78 -10.16
CA LYS A 69 -6.82 9.26 -8.78
C LYS A 69 -7.01 7.73 -8.72
N GLU A 70 -7.86 7.17 -9.57
CA GLU A 70 -8.13 5.73 -9.60
C GLU A 70 -6.94 4.94 -10.13
N GLU A 71 -6.29 5.46 -11.19
CA GLU A 71 -5.05 4.89 -11.73
C GLU A 71 -3.91 4.98 -10.72
N LEU A 72 -3.82 6.05 -9.92
CA LEU A 72 -2.85 6.12 -8.83
C LEU A 72 -3.06 5.01 -7.80
N PHE A 73 -4.31 4.72 -7.40
CA PHE A 73 -4.59 3.60 -6.49
C PHE A 73 -4.26 2.24 -7.11
N LEU A 74 -4.47 2.09 -8.42
CA LEU A 74 -4.06 0.89 -9.17
C LEU A 74 -2.54 0.71 -9.11
N VAL A 75 -1.78 1.79 -9.33
CA VAL A 75 -0.31 1.76 -9.23
C VAL A 75 0.14 1.48 -7.80
N ASP A 76 -0.49 2.08 -6.77
CA ASP A 76 -0.18 1.77 -5.36
C ASP A 76 -0.33 0.26 -5.06
N ARG A 77 -1.32 -0.42 -5.65
CA ARG A 77 -1.48 -1.87 -5.50
C ARG A 77 -0.46 -2.66 -6.31
N TRP A 78 -0.16 -2.23 -7.54
CA TRP A 78 0.84 -2.86 -8.41
C TRP A 78 2.25 -2.81 -7.79
N GLU A 79 2.63 -1.64 -7.27
CA GLU A 79 3.93 -1.39 -6.62
C GLU A 79 3.96 -1.89 -5.16
N LEU A 80 2.91 -2.58 -4.69
CA LEU A 80 2.83 -3.12 -3.33
C LEU A 80 3.05 -2.06 -2.23
N PHE A 81 2.52 -0.85 -2.39
CA PHE A 81 2.62 0.19 -1.37
C PHE A 81 2.20 -0.35 0.02
N PRO A 82 2.98 -0.10 1.09
CA PRO A 82 4.10 0.84 1.20
C PRO A 82 5.49 0.21 1.03
N GLU A 83 5.61 -1.01 0.50
CA GLU A 83 6.91 -1.64 0.23
C GLU A 83 7.72 -0.81 -0.77
N TYR A 84 7.09 -0.40 -1.87
CA TYR A 84 7.53 0.74 -2.65
C TYR A 84 6.80 1.98 -2.15
N GLN A 85 7.58 2.95 -1.69
CA GLN A 85 7.08 4.22 -1.21
C GLN A 85 7.06 5.21 -2.36
N ARG A 86 6.00 6.02 -2.43
CA ARG A 86 5.96 7.17 -3.33
C ARG A 86 6.22 8.47 -2.58
N PHE A 87 6.94 9.36 -3.24
CA PHE A 87 7.25 10.70 -2.76
C PHE A 87 7.25 11.69 -3.92
N PHE A 88 7.23 12.99 -3.62
CA PHE A 88 7.28 14.03 -4.62
C PHE A 88 8.71 14.34 -5.05
N VAL A 89 8.87 14.54 -6.36
CA VAL A 89 10.08 15.04 -6.99
C VAL A 89 9.75 16.13 -8.00
N ASN A 90 10.77 16.88 -8.38
CA ASN A 90 10.74 17.77 -9.53
C ASN A 90 11.56 17.13 -10.65
N VAL A 91 11.02 17.16 -11.87
CA VAL A 91 11.66 16.58 -13.05
C VAL A 91 11.80 17.64 -14.14
N LEU A 92 12.80 17.51 -15.00
CA LEU A 92 13.00 18.36 -16.16
C LEU A 92 12.33 17.70 -17.37
N ASN A 93 11.36 18.37 -17.98
CA ASN A 93 10.78 17.95 -19.25
C ASN A 93 11.84 18.02 -20.35
N GLU A 94 12.14 16.91 -21.02
CA GLU A 94 13.22 16.84 -22.02
C GLU A 94 12.88 17.58 -23.33
N GLU A 95 11.59 17.82 -23.60
CA GLU A 95 11.15 18.51 -24.82
C GLU A 95 11.11 20.04 -24.62
N THR A 96 10.59 20.50 -23.48
CA THR A 96 10.40 21.94 -23.22
C THR A 96 11.52 22.57 -22.39
N ASN A 97 12.36 21.76 -21.73
CA ASN A 97 13.33 22.18 -20.71
C ASN A 97 12.69 22.90 -19.51
N GLU A 98 11.39 22.70 -19.26
CA GLU A 98 10.72 23.24 -18.10
C GLU A 98 10.82 22.28 -16.90
N ILE A 99 10.90 22.85 -15.69
CA ILE A 99 10.80 22.09 -14.46
C ILE A 99 9.32 21.80 -14.19
N VAL A 100 9.00 20.51 -14.07
CA VAL A 100 7.68 20.04 -13.67
C VAL A 100 7.75 19.63 -12.20
N GLU A 101 6.97 20.31 -11.37
CA GLU A 101 6.98 20.14 -9.91
C GLU A 101 5.91 19.15 -9.43
N ASN A 102 6.08 18.65 -8.20
CA ASN A 102 5.10 17.80 -7.50
C ASN A 102 4.73 16.52 -8.27
N VAL A 103 5.73 15.88 -8.86
CA VAL A 103 5.56 14.61 -9.58
C VAL A 103 5.80 13.45 -8.63
N TYR A 104 4.87 12.50 -8.53
CA TYR A 104 5.07 11.29 -7.76
C TYR A 104 6.12 10.39 -8.43
N VAL A 105 6.94 9.73 -7.63
CA VAL A 105 7.85 8.67 -8.06
C VAL A 105 7.87 7.58 -6.99
N TYR A 106 7.97 6.31 -7.40
CA TYR A 106 8.08 5.18 -6.48
C TYR A 106 9.54 4.75 -6.30
N THR A 107 9.94 4.44 -5.08
CA THR A 107 11.19 3.75 -4.78
C THR A 107 10.95 2.75 -3.68
N LYS A 108 11.63 1.61 -3.74
CA LYS A 108 11.67 0.67 -2.63
C LYS A 108 12.71 1.06 -1.59
N LEU A 109 12.57 0.47 -0.40
CA LEU A 109 13.63 0.44 0.60
C LEU A 109 14.79 -0.46 0.11
N GLU A 110 16.02 -0.12 0.50
CA GLU A 110 17.22 -0.85 0.10
C GLU A 110 17.42 -2.13 0.92
N VAL A 111 17.74 -3.23 0.24
CA VAL A 111 17.94 -4.54 0.85
C VAL A 111 19.36 -5.01 0.55
N GLY A 112 20.17 -5.10 1.60
CA GLY A 112 21.57 -5.48 1.47
C GLY A 112 22.41 -4.39 0.82
N ARG A 113 23.26 -4.75 -0.13
CA ARG A 113 24.19 -3.83 -0.80
C ARG A 113 23.53 -3.16 -2.00
N VAL A 114 23.90 -1.90 -2.23
CA VAL A 114 23.39 -1.09 -3.35
C VAL A 114 24.50 -0.83 -4.37
N PHE A 115 24.14 -0.96 -5.64
CA PHE A 115 25.03 -0.77 -6.78
C PHE A 115 24.35 0.10 -7.83
N LEU A 116 25.13 0.85 -8.62
CA LEU A 116 24.58 1.56 -9.78
C LEU A 116 24.01 0.56 -10.78
N ALA A 117 22.82 0.85 -11.30
CA ALA A 117 22.22 0.03 -12.34
C ALA A 117 22.98 0.27 -13.66
N PRO A 118 23.46 -0.79 -14.35
CA PRO A 118 24.00 -0.65 -15.70
C PRO A 118 22.99 -0.01 -16.65
N GLU A 119 23.47 0.78 -17.62
CA GLU A 119 22.60 1.45 -18.59
C GLU A 119 21.77 0.46 -19.43
N ASP A 120 22.36 -0.69 -19.76
CA ASP A 120 21.79 -1.77 -20.54
C ASP A 120 21.02 -2.80 -19.72
N MET A 121 20.91 -2.60 -18.40
CA MET A 121 20.14 -3.50 -17.54
C MET A 121 18.67 -3.46 -17.96
N PRO A 122 18.07 -4.60 -18.39
CA PRO A 122 16.66 -4.64 -18.74
C PRO A 122 15.82 -4.29 -17.50
N PHE A 123 14.57 -3.87 -17.72
CA PHE A 123 13.63 -3.69 -16.63
C PHE A 123 13.59 -4.95 -15.75
N SER A 124 13.54 -4.75 -14.44
CA SER A 124 13.74 -5.80 -13.44
C SER A 124 13.02 -7.10 -13.83
N LYS A 125 13.77 -8.21 -13.79
CA LYS A 125 13.23 -9.58 -13.88
C LYS A 125 12.56 -9.95 -12.55
N ASN A 126 11.60 -9.15 -12.10
CA ASN A 126 10.65 -9.63 -11.10
C ASN A 126 9.99 -10.88 -11.71
N PRO A 127 10.03 -12.07 -11.06
CA PRO A 127 9.24 -13.21 -11.51
C PRO A 127 7.75 -12.86 -11.63
N SER A 128 7.31 -11.83 -10.92
CA SER A 128 5.96 -11.26 -10.93
C SER A 128 5.70 -10.20 -12.00
N ALA A 129 6.70 -9.67 -12.71
CA ALA A 129 6.50 -8.67 -13.78
C ALA A 129 6.52 -9.31 -15.17
N THR A 130 5.86 -10.46 -15.31
CA THR A 130 5.60 -11.10 -16.60
C THR A 130 4.31 -10.54 -17.19
N GLU A 131 4.16 -10.67 -18.51
CA GLU A 131 2.88 -10.38 -19.18
C GLU A 131 1.71 -11.16 -18.56
N GLU A 132 1.95 -12.40 -18.13
CA GLU A 132 0.94 -13.25 -17.46
C GLU A 132 0.48 -12.67 -16.13
N ASN A 133 1.41 -12.21 -15.29
CA ASN A 133 1.07 -11.62 -13.99
C ASN A 133 0.41 -10.25 -14.15
N LEU A 134 0.85 -9.44 -15.11
CA LEU A 134 0.17 -8.19 -15.47
C LEU A 134 -1.27 -8.47 -15.91
N LYS A 135 -1.47 -9.44 -16.81
CA LYS A 135 -2.82 -9.84 -17.25
C LYS A 135 -3.68 -10.30 -16.09
N ALA A 136 -3.16 -11.19 -15.23
CA ALA A 136 -3.88 -11.68 -14.05
C ALA A 136 -4.26 -10.53 -13.10
N PHE A 137 -3.35 -9.59 -12.85
CA PHE A 137 -3.62 -8.40 -12.04
C PHE A 137 -4.75 -7.55 -12.65
N ILE A 138 -4.69 -7.27 -13.94
CA ILE A 138 -5.70 -6.47 -14.65
C ILE A 138 -7.06 -7.19 -14.68
N GLU A 139 -7.08 -8.50 -14.86
CA GLU A 139 -8.31 -9.31 -14.81
C GLU A 139 -8.98 -9.23 -13.43
N ILE A 140 -8.19 -9.35 -12.35
CA ILE A 140 -8.69 -9.19 -10.98
C ILE A 140 -9.23 -7.77 -10.76
N GLU A 141 -8.53 -6.74 -11.23
CA GLU A 141 -8.94 -5.33 -11.09
C GLU A 141 -10.24 -5.00 -11.81
N LYS A 142 -10.46 -5.62 -12.98
CA LYS A 142 -11.72 -5.54 -13.73
C LYS A 142 -12.83 -6.29 -13.01
N ALA A 143 -12.58 -7.52 -12.56
CA ALA A 143 -13.56 -8.34 -11.85
C ALA A 143 -14.01 -7.68 -10.53
N THR A 144 -13.11 -6.95 -9.87
CA THR A 144 -13.35 -6.25 -8.60
C THR A 144 -13.66 -4.76 -8.76
N SER A 145 -13.90 -4.28 -9.98
CA SER A 145 -14.14 -2.85 -10.29
C SER A 145 -15.27 -2.21 -9.48
N HIS A 146 -16.28 -2.99 -9.11
CA HIS A 146 -17.44 -2.58 -8.33
C HIS A 146 -17.21 -2.62 -6.80
N PHE A 147 -16.09 -3.17 -6.34
CA PHE A 147 -15.75 -3.21 -4.91
C PHE A 147 -15.14 -1.89 -4.46
N PRO A 148 -15.40 -1.45 -3.22
CA PRO A 148 -14.84 -0.23 -2.69
C PRO A 148 -13.33 -0.38 -2.45
N ILE A 149 -12.61 0.73 -2.51
CA ILE A 149 -11.23 0.80 -2.02
C ILE A 149 -11.28 0.98 -0.50
N SER A 150 -10.49 0.20 0.22
CA SER A 150 -10.42 0.22 1.68
C SER A 150 -8.99 0.13 2.21
N ASP A 151 -8.76 0.80 3.33
CA ASP A 151 -7.61 0.54 4.20
C ASP A 151 -8.09 -0.28 5.40
N PHE A 152 -7.25 -1.21 5.88
CA PHE A 152 -7.50 -2.00 7.08
C PHE A 152 -6.36 -1.85 8.08
N LEU A 153 -6.69 -1.67 9.36
CA LEU A 153 -5.74 -1.68 10.47
C LEU A 153 -6.15 -2.73 11.49
N PHE A 154 -5.25 -3.64 11.83
CA PHE A 154 -5.44 -4.62 12.90
C PHE A 154 -4.54 -4.24 14.07
N LEU A 155 -5.17 -3.82 15.17
CA LEU A 155 -4.48 -3.29 16.35
C LEU A 155 -4.28 -4.42 17.36
N TYR A 156 -3.04 -4.66 17.75
CA TYR A 156 -2.64 -5.58 18.80
C TYR A 156 -2.12 -4.77 19.97
N LYS A 157 -2.69 -4.96 21.16
CA LYS A 157 -2.11 -4.41 22.38
C LYS A 157 -0.81 -5.14 22.69
N ILE A 158 0.24 -4.37 22.89
CA ILE A 158 1.59 -4.88 23.13
C ILE A 158 2.19 -4.24 24.38
N THR A 159 3.23 -4.86 24.90
CA THR A 159 4.03 -4.28 25.98
C THR A 159 4.91 -3.16 25.45
N LYS A 160 5.42 -2.32 26.36
CA LYS A 160 6.42 -1.31 26.01
C LYS A 160 7.69 -1.94 25.42
N GLU A 161 8.11 -3.10 25.93
CA GLU A 161 9.28 -3.82 25.41
C GLU A 161 9.06 -4.30 23.97
N GLU A 162 7.90 -4.90 23.68
CA GLU A 162 7.50 -5.27 22.32
C GLU A 162 7.49 -4.04 21.40
N HIS A 163 6.91 -2.91 21.85
CA HIS A 163 6.89 -1.66 21.11
C HIS A 163 8.28 -1.12 20.80
N ASP A 164 9.16 -1.08 21.80
CA ASP A 164 10.53 -0.57 21.66
C ASP A 164 11.36 -1.47 20.73
N SER A 165 11.14 -2.79 20.75
CA SER A 165 11.79 -3.72 19.83
C SER A 165 11.41 -3.47 18.36
N MET A 166 10.16 -3.07 18.10
CA MET A 166 9.66 -2.82 16.74
C MET A 166 10.30 -1.58 16.09
N GLN A 167 10.81 -0.63 16.87
CA GLN A 167 11.49 0.56 16.34
C GLN A 167 12.78 0.21 15.59
N ASN A 168 13.35 -0.98 15.80
CA ASN A 168 14.57 -1.44 15.13
C ASN A 168 14.29 -2.19 13.81
N ILE A 169 13.01 -2.41 13.47
CA ILE A 169 12.62 -3.15 12.28
C ILE A 169 12.63 -2.20 11.09
N THR A 170 13.53 -2.44 10.14
CA THR A 170 13.70 -1.59 8.97
C THR A 170 12.78 -1.96 7.82
N HIS A 171 12.41 -3.24 7.70
CA HIS A 171 11.58 -3.77 6.61
C HIS A 171 10.34 -4.50 7.16
N PRO A 172 9.35 -3.77 7.69
CA PRO A 172 8.20 -4.37 8.36
C PRO A 172 7.12 -4.88 7.39
N TYR A 173 7.52 -5.46 6.25
CA TYR A 173 6.64 -5.88 5.15
C TYR A 173 6.48 -7.41 5.12
N PHE A 174 5.24 -7.87 4.98
CA PHE A 174 4.91 -9.28 5.01
C PHE A 174 3.56 -9.55 4.35
N SER A 175 3.31 -10.80 3.99
CA SER A 175 1.99 -11.27 3.57
C SER A 175 1.23 -11.87 4.75
N MET A 176 -0.04 -11.48 4.89
CA MET A 176 -1.01 -12.21 5.68
C MET A 176 -1.78 -13.17 4.78
N ILE A 177 -1.80 -14.45 5.16
CA ILE A 177 -2.42 -15.52 4.40
C ILE A 177 -3.53 -16.13 5.25
N ILE A 178 -4.77 -16.02 4.79
CA ILE A 178 -5.93 -16.64 5.42
C ILE A 178 -6.37 -17.80 4.53
N GLU A 179 -6.30 -19.02 5.03
CA GLU A 179 -6.75 -20.22 4.32
C GLU A 179 -7.91 -20.85 5.08
N ASP A 180 -9.07 -20.98 4.43
CA ASP A 180 -10.18 -21.74 4.98
C ASP A 180 -10.10 -23.21 4.59
N HIS A 181 -9.89 -24.08 5.58
CA HIS A 181 -9.72 -25.51 5.35
C HIS A 181 -10.99 -26.19 4.78
N LYS A 182 -12.16 -25.56 4.89
CA LYS A 182 -13.42 -26.10 4.36
C LYS A 182 -13.61 -25.74 2.89
N SER A 183 -13.62 -24.45 2.55
CA SER A 183 -13.84 -23.99 1.18
C SER A 183 -12.58 -24.04 0.30
N LYS A 184 -11.40 -24.23 0.89
CA LYS A 184 -10.07 -24.12 0.24
C LYS A 184 -9.83 -22.74 -0.38
N GLN A 185 -10.58 -21.73 0.05
CA GLN A 185 -10.32 -20.35 -0.35
C GLN A 185 -9.09 -19.83 0.39
N ILE A 186 -8.26 -19.11 -0.36
CA ILE A 186 -7.05 -18.49 0.15
C ILE A 186 -7.13 -17.00 -0.14
N ILE A 187 -6.97 -16.20 0.92
CA ILE A 187 -6.83 -14.74 0.84
C ILE A 187 -5.37 -14.43 1.15
N HIS A 188 -4.70 -13.72 0.23
CA HIS A 188 -3.31 -13.32 0.37
C HIS A 188 -3.21 -11.80 0.30
N GLU A 189 -2.87 -11.17 1.42
CA GLU A 189 -2.86 -9.71 1.55
C GLU A 189 -1.47 -9.19 1.93
N PRO A 190 -0.84 -8.32 1.13
CA PRO A 190 0.38 -7.66 1.53
C PRO A 190 0.07 -6.65 2.64
N CYS A 191 0.91 -6.66 3.65
CA CYS A 191 0.77 -5.90 4.87
C CYS A 191 2.08 -5.18 5.21
N ALA A 192 1.95 -4.06 5.90
CA ALA A 192 3.05 -3.43 6.62
C ALA A 192 2.70 -3.40 8.11
N MET A 193 3.71 -3.37 8.99
CA MET A 193 3.47 -3.19 10.41
C MET A 193 4.16 -1.94 10.95
N PHE A 194 3.41 -1.22 11.80
CA PHE A 194 3.88 -0.03 12.49
C PHE A 194 3.64 -0.21 13.99
N SER A 195 4.38 0.54 14.80
CA SER A 195 4.14 0.67 16.23
C SER A 195 3.54 2.04 16.52
N LEU A 196 2.65 2.09 17.52
CA LEU A 196 1.97 3.30 17.96
C LEU A 196 1.95 3.31 19.49
N ALA A 197 2.20 4.48 20.08
CA ALA A 197 1.90 4.76 21.46
C ALA A 197 0.74 5.76 21.53
N GLU A 198 -0.31 5.44 22.27
CA GLU A 198 -1.46 6.32 22.51
C GLU A 198 -1.72 6.39 24.02
N LYS A 199 -1.51 7.58 24.59
CA LYS A 199 -1.52 7.83 26.04
C LYS A 199 -0.57 6.87 26.77
N ASN A 200 -1.09 5.89 27.50
CA ASN A 200 -0.35 4.90 28.28
C ASN A 200 -0.47 3.48 27.72
N GLU A 201 -0.98 3.32 26.50
CA GLU A 201 -1.10 2.04 25.82
C GLU A 201 -0.19 2.00 24.59
N TYR A 202 0.36 0.81 24.32
CA TYR A 202 1.20 0.55 23.16
C TYR A 202 0.50 -0.44 22.23
N TYR A 203 0.61 -0.18 20.93
CA TYR A 203 -0.03 -0.96 19.89
C TYR A 203 0.98 -1.34 18.81
N ALA A 204 0.89 -2.58 18.34
CA ALA A 204 1.32 -2.93 17.00
C ALA A 204 0.13 -2.82 16.06
N VAL A 205 0.37 -2.27 14.87
CA VAL A 205 -0.66 -2.00 13.88
C VAL A 205 -0.27 -2.70 12.59
N VAL A 206 -1.01 -3.74 12.23
CA VAL A 206 -0.89 -4.38 10.91
C VAL A 206 -1.78 -3.64 9.93
N CYS A 207 -1.20 -3.12 8.86
CA CYS A 207 -1.84 -2.22 7.92
C CYS A 207 -1.94 -2.84 6.53
N GLN A 208 -3.08 -2.64 5.90
CA GLN A 208 -3.30 -2.88 4.47
C GLN A 208 -3.82 -1.60 3.84
N PHE A 209 -3.12 -1.09 2.83
CA PHE A 209 -3.51 0.16 2.16
C PHE A 209 -4.14 -0.11 0.81
N GLY A 210 -5.23 0.60 0.49
CA GLY A 210 -5.82 0.70 -0.84
C GLY A 210 -6.32 -0.62 -1.41
N ARG A 211 -6.74 -1.56 -0.55
CA ARG A 211 -7.28 -2.87 -0.96
C ARG A 211 -8.61 -2.70 -1.68
N LYS A 212 -8.85 -3.52 -2.70
CA LYS A 212 -10.08 -3.49 -3.51
C LYS A 212 -10.81 -4.81 -3.36
N ASN A 213 -11.54 -4.95 -2.25
CA ASN A 213 -12.26 -6.17 -1.89
C ASN A 213 -13.60 -5.81 -1.21
N ASN A 214 -14.45 -6.82 -1.03
CA ASN A 214 -15.76 -6.68 -0.37
C ASN A 214 -15.72 -7.07 1.12
N LEU A 215 -14.53 -7.18 1.70
CA LEU A 215 -14.34 -7.52 3.11
C LEU A 215 -14.54 -6.28 3.99
N ASN A 216 -14.77 -6.52 5.28
CA ASN A 216 -14.93 -5.44 6.25
C ASN A 216 -14.27 -5.76 7.59
N SER A 217 -14.15 -4.76 8.46
CA SER A 217 -13.51 -4.91 9.77
C SER A 217 -14.18 -5.98 10.65
N LEU A 218 -15.50 -6.14 10.56
CA LEU A 218 -16.23 -7.18 11.30
C LEU A 218 -15.89 -8.59 10.80
N PHE A 219 -15.79 -8.78 9.49
CA PHE A 219 -15.35 -10.04 8.90
C PHE A 219 -13.95 -10.42 9.39
N TYR A 220 -13.00 -9.49 9.36
CA TYR A 220 -11.65 -9.76 9.85
C TYR A 220 -11.65 -10.07 11.35
N TYR A 221 -12.36 -9.29 12.17
CA TYR A 221 -12.46 -9.56 13.60
C TYR A 221 -13.00 -10.96 13.87
N ARG A 222 -14.14 -11.31 13.26
CA ARG A 222 -14.72 -12.65 13.41
C ARG A 222 -13.82 -13.76 12.84
N THR A 223 -13.05 -13.48 11.79
CA THR A 223 -12.06 -14.41 11.22
C THR A 223 -10.91 -14.69 12.20
N PHE A 224 -10.25 -13.66 12.72
CA PHE A 224 -9.19 -13.84 13.72
C PHE A 224 -9.68 -14.55 14.98
N HIS A 225 -10.93 -14.33 15.36
CA HIS A 225 -11.54 -14.89 16.57
C HIS A 225 -12.29 -16.21 16.36
N ASN A 226 -12.29 -16.78 15.15
CA ASN A 226 -13.01 -18.02 14.81
C ASN A 226 -14.51 -17.97 15.16
N LEU A 227 -15.17 -16.84 14.88
CA LEU A 227 -16.58 -16.58 15.21
C LEU A 227 -17.53 -16.77 14.01
N ILE A 228 -17.01 -17.06 12.81
CA ILE A 228 -17.83 -17.29 11.62
C ILE A 228 -18.23 -18.76 11.58
N LYS A 229 -19.54 -19.03 11.59
CA LYS A 229 -20.06 -20.40 11.48
C LYS A 229 -19.60 -21.02 10.16
N ASP A 230 -19.14 -22.27 10.24
CA ASP A 230 -18.68 -23.07 9.10
C ASP A 230 -17.46 -22.53 8.34
N PHE A 231 -16.72 -21.60 8.93
CA PHE A 231 -15.46 -21.08 8.42
C PHE A 231 -14.35 -21.42 9.43
N ASN A 232 -13.32 -22.15 9.00
CA ASN A 232 -12.22 -22.57 9.87
C ASN A 232 -10.88 -22.08 9.31
N PRO A 233 -10.55 -20.80 9.54
CA PRO A 233 -9.38 -20.18 8.96
C PRO A 233 -8.11 -20.59 9.70
N SER A 234 -7.05 -20.89 8.94
CA SER A 234 -5.68 -20.71 9.41
C SER A 234 -5.17 -19.35 8.94
N ILE A 235 -4.46 -18.65 9.82
CA ILE A 235 -3.89 -17.33 9.52
C ILE A 235 -2.38 -17.42 9.71
N ASN A 236 -1.66 -17.21 8.62
CA ASN A 236 -0.20 -17.29 8.57
C ASN A 236 0.38 -15.94 8.14
N PHE A 237 1.54 -15.60 8.70
CA PHE A 237 2.28 -14.40 8.34
C PHE A 237 3.62 -14.81 7.75
N LYS A 238 3.89 -14.37 6.52
CA LYS A 238 5.14 -14.67 5.81
C LYS A 238 5.86 -13.38 5.48
N SER A 239 7.03 -13.15 6.07
CA SER A 239 7.82 -11.97 5.73
C SER A 239 8.26 -11.99 4.26
N HIS A 240 8.39 -10.79 3.70
CA HIS A 240 9.06 -10.56 2.44
C HIS A 240 10.59 -10.49 2.58
N TYR A 241 11.10 -10.40 3.83
CA TYR A 241 12.52 -10.18 4.15
C TYR A 241 13.01 -11.08 5.30
N ASP A 242 14.27 -11.50 5.29
CA ASP A 242 14.82 -12.49 6.24
C ASP A 242 14.92 -12.00 7.70
N ASN A 243 14.79 -10.69 7.96
CA ASN A 243 15.01 -10.06 9.27
C ASN A 243 13.73 -9.57 9.96
N PHE A 244 12.58 -10.13 9.62
CA PHE A 244 11.31 -9.79 10.25
C PHE A 244 10.76 -11.00 11.02
N ASP A 245 11.04 -11.05 12.32
CA ASP A 245 10.37 -11.97 13.23
C ASP A 245 9.71 -11.17 14.36
N ILE A 246 8.39 -11.30 14.47
CA ILE A 246 7.61 -10.66 15.52
C ILE A 246 6.81 -11.77 16.20
N PRO A 247 7.34 -12.35 17.30
CA PRO A 247 6.76 -13.54 17.90
C PRO A 247 5.31 -13.37 18.37
N PHE A 248 4.93 -12.17 18.81
CA PHE A 248 3.59 -11.95 19.35
C PHE A 248 2.50 -12.11 18.27
N ILE A 249 2.77 -11.80 17.00
CA ILE A 249 1.75 -11.87 15.94
C ILE A 249 1.33 -13.32 15.64
N LYS A 250 2.19 -14.29 15.97
CA LYS A 250 1.95 -15.73 15.82
C LYS A 250 1.08 -16.30 16.95
N THR A 251 0.97 -15.60 18.08
CA THR A 251 0.34 -16.10 19.30
C THR A 251 -0.84 -15.26 19.77
N LYS A 252 -0.85 -13.96 19.45
CA LYS A 252 -1.91 -13.01 19.78
C LYS A 252 -2.85 -12.82 18.59
N LYS A 253 -4.08 -12.43 18.92
CA LYS A 253 -5.10 -11.97 17.97
C LYS A 253 -5.20 -10.44 18.06
N PRO A 254 -5.62 -9.74 17.01
CA PRO A 254 -5.85 -8.30 17.12
C PRO A 254 -6.98 -8.02 18.12
N ASP A 255 -6.74 -7.03 18.97
CA ASP A 255 -7.71 -6.48 19.91
C ASP A 255 -8.80 -5.68 19.21
N TYR A 256 -8.48 -5.05 18.08
CA TYR A 256 -9.41 -4.27 17.28
C TYR A 256 -9.11 -4.44 15.78
N CYS A 257 -10.17 -4.45 14.97
CA CYS A 257 -10.07 -4.41 13.52
C CYS A 257 -10.74 -3.13 13.03
N LEU A 258 -10.02 -2.30 12.28
CA LEU A 258 -10.45 -0.99 11.82
C LEU A 258 -10.46 -1.01 10.30
N GLN A 259 -11.42 -0.31 9.70
CA GLN A 259 -11.52 -0.15 8.27
C GLN A 259 -11.83 1.31 7.93
N MET A 260 -11.11 1.87 6.96
CA MET A 260 -11.55 3.06 6.25
C MET A 260 -11.97 2.63 4.86
N THR A 261 -13.16 3.01 4.39
CA THR A 261 -13.67 2.55 3.09
C THR A 261 -14.25 3.70 2.28
N GLN A 262 -14.00 3.69 0.97
CA GLN A 262 -14.54 4.67 0.04
C GLN A 262 -16.01 4.35 -0.29
N LYS A 263 -16.88 5.34 -0.11
CA LYS A 263 -18.31 5.31 -0.43
C LYS A 263 -18.72 6.65 -1.07
N PRO A 264 -18.46 6.84 -2.38
CA PRO A 264 -18.68 8.12 -3.06
C PRO A 264 -20.15 8.59 -3.04
N GLU A 265 -21.09 7.66 -2.84
CA GLU A 265 -22.52 7.89 -2.77
C GLU A 265 -22.99 8.54 -1.45
N LEU A 266 -22.14 8.58 -0.42
CA LEU A 266 -22.50 9.15 0.87
C LEU A 266 -22.69 10.68 0.80
N LYS A 267 -23.66 11.18 1.57
CA LYS A 267 -23.87 12.62 1.75
C LYS A 267 -22.85 13.22 2.73
N GLU A 268 -22.54 12.46 3.78
CA GLU A 268 -21.61 12.77 4.86
C GLU A 268 -20.86 11.50 5.25
N ASP A 269 -19.67 11.65 5.82
CA ASP A 269 -18.89 10.51 6.25
C ASP A 269 -19.55 9.84 7.47
N LEU A 270 -19.46 8.52 7.56
CA LEU A 270 -20.14 7.72 8.58
C LEU A 270 -19.14 6.90 9.38
N VAL A 271 -19.36 6.82 10.69
CA VAL A 271 -18.60 5.94 11.59
C VAL A 271 -19.51 4.91 12.22
N GLY A 272 -18.99 3.70 12.42
CA GLY A 272 -19.75 2.60 12.99
C GLY A 272 -18.88 1.64 13.80
N TRP A 273 -19.49 1.04 14.81
CA TRP A 273 -18.89 0.02 15.65
C TRP A 273 -19.71 -1.27 15.59
N ALA A 274 -19.03 -2.40 15.65
CA ALA A 274 -19.63 -3.71 15.85
C ALA A 274 -18.82 -4.50 16.88
N GLU A 275 -19.55 -5.19 17.77
CA GLU A 275 -18.97 -6.06 18.82
C GLU A 275 -17.92 -5.35 19.70
N ASP A 276 -17.99 -4.02 19.83
CA ASP A 276 -17.05 -3.14 20.54
C ASP A 276 -15.57 -3.29 20.10
N ARG A 277 -15.34 -3.93 18.95
CA ARG A 277 -14.02 -4.43 18.52
C ARG A 277 -13.75 -4.20 17.04
N ALA A 278 -14.79 -4.14 16.21
CA ALA A 278 -14.71 -3.80 14.80
C ALA A 278 -15.18 -2.36 14.58
N PHE A 279 -14.31 -1.52 14.03
CA PHE A 279 -14.60 -0.12 13.72
C PHE A 279 -14.59 0.10 12.21
N GLN A 280 -15.50 0.92 11.70
CA GLN A 280 -15.52 1.31 10.31
C GLN A 280 -15.72 2.81 10.18
N TYR A 281 -14.92 3.43 9.31
CA TYR A 281 -15.06 4.80 8.86
C TYR A 281 -15.32 4.80 7.34
N ALA A 282 -16.58 5.01 6.95
CA ALA A 282 -16.95 5.14 5.55
C ALA A 282 -16.87 6.61 5.12
N VAL A 283 -16.09 6.90 4.09
CA VAL A 283 -15.85 8.28 3.62
C VAL A 283 -16.24 8.48 2.17
N ARG A 284 -16.72 9.68 1.86
CA ARG A 284 -17.02 10.06 0.48
C ARG A 284 -15.74 10.30 -0.32
N ASP A 285 -14.82 11.10 0.24
CA ASP A 285 -13.55 11.43 -0.41
C ASP A 285 -12.38 10.66 0.23
N PHE A 286 -12.00 9.57 -0.42
CA PHE A 286 -10.89 8.74 0.02
C PHE A 286 -9.56 9.40 -0.34
N ASN A 287 -8.88 10.04 0.62
CA ASN A 287 -7.70 10.87 0.36
C ASN A 287 -6.60 10.10 -0.40
N ILE A 288 -5.87 10.73 -1.32
CA ILE A 288 -4.80 10.03 -2.07
C ILE A 288 -3.61 9.66 -1.20
N ASP A 289 -3.34 10.36 -0.10
CA ASP A 289 -2.23 10.09 0.82
C ASP A 289 -2.62 8.95 1.80
N PRO A 290 -1.97 7.77 1.72
CA PRO A 290 -2.27 6.64 2.60
C PRO A 290 -1.98 6.91 4.08
N PHE A 291 -0.96 7.70 4.40
CA PHE A 291 -0.63 8.02 5.79
C PHE A 291 -1.60 9.04 6.38
N LYS A 292 -2.14 9.94 5.55
CA LYS A 292 -3.24 10.80 5.97
C LYS A 292 -4.49 9.99 6.31
N ARG A 293 -4.83 8.99 5.49
CA ARG A 293 -5.94 8.06 5.76
C ARG A 293 -5.70 7.23 7.02
N TYR A 294 -4.48 6.71 7.20
CA TYR A 294 -4.04 6.01 8.41
C TYR A 294 -4.30 6.84 9.68
N ASN A 295 -3.85 8.10 9.67
CA ASN A 295 -4.00 9.01 10.81
C ASN A 295 -5.47 9.33 11.08
N ILE A 296 -6.27 9.62 10.05
CA ILE A 296 -7.71 9.89 10.18
C ILE A 296 -8.44 8.68 10.79
N LEU A 297 -8.14 7.47 10.31
CA LEU A 297 -8.78 6.25 10.80
C LEU A 297 -8.44 5.98 12.27
N LEU A 298 -7.17 6.12 12.66
CA LEU A 298 -6.76 5.97 14.06
C LEU A 298 -7.37 7.05 14.95
N GLN A 299 -7.37 8.31 14.51
CA GLN A 299 -7.97 9.41 15.26
C GLN A 299 -9.45 9.14 15.52
N GLY A 300 -10.22 8.83 14.47
CA GLY A 300 -11.64 8.51 14.59
C GLY A 300 -11.90 7.30 15.51
N PHE A 301 -11.03 6.29 15.45
CA PHE A 301 -11.09 5.15 16.36
C PHE A 301 -10.87 5.55 17.83
N PHE A 302 -9.79 6.26 18.15
CA PHE A 302 -9.45 6.58 19.54
C PHE A 302 -10.39 7.61 20.18
N GLU A 303 -10.92 8.54 19.38
CA GLU A 303 -11.94 9.50 19.82
C GLU A 303 -13.30 8.82 20.04
N GLY A 304 -13.67 7.88 19.16
CA GLY A 304 -14.94 7.16 19.18
C GLY A 304 -14.94 5.84 19.96
N LYS A 305 -13.80 5.43 20.53
CA LYS A 305 -13.63 4.14 21.20
C LYS A 305 -14.64 3.99 22.35
N PRO A 306 -15.48 2.94 22.36
CA PRO A 306 -16.38 2.68 23.48
C PRO A 306 -15.57 2.67 24.78
N LYS A 307 -15.99 3.51 25.74
CA LYS A 307 -15.42 3.45 27.08
C LYS A 307 -15.94 2.17 27.70
N ASN A 308 -15.02 1.29 28.10
CA ASN A 308 -15.37 0.20 29.01
C ASN A 308 -15.71 0.84 30.35
N ASP A 309 -16.93 1.34 30.50
CA ASP A 309 -17.49 1.66 31.80
C ASP A 309 -17.66 0.32 32.52
N LYS A 310 -16.67 -0.01 33.35
CA LYS A 310 -16.68 -1.16 34.25
C LYS A 310 -17.66 -0.94 35.40
#